data_AF-A0AAE6IB92-F1
#
_entry.id   AF-A0AAE6IB92-F1
#
_cell.length_a   1.000
_cell.length_b   1.000
_cell.length_c   1.000
_cell.angle_alpha   90.00
_cell.angle_beta   90.00
_cell.angle_gamma   90.00
#
_symmetry.space_group_name_H-M   'P 1'
#
loop_
_entity.id
_entity.type
_entity.pdbx_description
1 polymer ?
#
loop_
_entity_poly.entity_id
_entity_poly.type
_entity_poly.pdbx_seq_one_letter_code
_entity_poly.pdbx_strand_id
1 'polypeptide(L)'
;MKSYSDFRKEIGLKGVEIEKLTGYTKQGIHNAFKNIEEGKQPSKKFLVCINSAIDKKIDEETKIYEEKINKLRELKERFKEE
;
A
#
# COMPACT_ATOMS: atom_id res chain seq x y z
N MET A 1 6.74 7.98 -8.67
CA MET A 1 5.28 8.14 -8.57
C MET A 1 4.88 9.57 -8.89
N LYS A 2 4.27 9.83 -10.05
CA LYS A 2 3.83 11.19 -10.43
C LYS A 2 2.31 11.34 -10.38
N SER A 3 1.53 10.30 -10.70
CA SER A 3 0.06 10.38 -10.70
C SER A 3 -0.61 9.48 -9.66
N TYR A 4 -1.89 9.79 -9.35
CA TYR A 4 -2.74 8.90 -8.55
C TYR A 4 -2.94 7.52 -9.19
N SER A 5 -2.96 7.45 -10.53
CA SER A 5 -3.10 6.19 -11.26
C SER A 5 -1.89 5.29 -11.03
N ASP A 6 -0.68 5.87 -11.07
CA ASP A 6 0.55 5.14 -10.81
C ASP A 6 0.60 4.66 -9.37
N PHE A 7 0.26 5.53 -8.40
CA PHE A 7 0.16 5.16 -6.99
C PHE A 7 -0.77 3.97 -6.78
N ARG A 8 -1.98 4.04 -7.34
CA ARG A 8 -2.97 2.98 -7.21
C ARG A 8 -2.46 1.65 -7.78
N LYS A 9 -1.71 1.70 -8.88
CA LYS A 9 -1.12 0.51 -9.51
C LYS A 9 0.01 -0.06 -8.65
N GLU A 10 0.90 0.79 -8.13
CA GLU A 10 2.05 0.39 -7.31
C GLU A 10 1.61 -0.20 -5.95
N ILE A 11 0.65 0.43 -5.28
CA ILE A 11 0.13 -0.05 -3.98
C ILE A 11 -0.82 -1.25 -4.12
N GLY A 12 -1.33 -1.51 -5.32
CA GLY A 12 -2.21 -2.64 -5.61
C GLY A 12 -3.60 -2.56 -4.97
N LEU A 13 -4.03 -1.38 -4.51
CA LEU A 13 -5.34 -1.19 -3.86
C LEU A 13 -6.40 -0.66 -4.83
N LYS A 14 -7.68 -0.97 -4.58
CA LYS A 14 -8.79 -0.32 -5.26
C LYS A 14 -8.96 1.11 -4.75
N GLY A 15 -9.48 2.00 -5.59
CA GLY A 15 -9.70 3.40 -5.20
C GLY A 15 -10.54 3.54 -3.93
N VAL A 16 -11.58 2.72 -3.80
CA VAL A 16 -12.46 2.68 -2.61
C VAL A 16 -11.71 2.29 -1.33
N GLU A 17 -10.69 1.44 -1.44
CA GLU A 17 -9.87 1.05 -0.29
C GLU A 17 -8.95 2.19 0.13
N ILE A 18 -8.36 2.90 -0.83
CA ILE A 18 -7.55 4.09 -0.57
C ILE A 18 -8.40 5.19 0.08
N GLU A 19 -9.64 5.40 -0.39
CA GLU A 19 -10.57 6.35 0.22
C GLU A 19 -10.88 5.99 1.69
N LYS A 20 -11.11 4.71 1.98
CA LYS A 20 -11.34 4.23 3.35
C LYS A 20 -10.12 4.38 4.26
N LEU A 21 -8.93 4.08 3.76
CA LEU A 21 -7.69 4.15 4.54
C LEU A 21 -7.25 5.59 4.80
N THR A 22 -7.43 6.46 3.81
CA THR A 22 -6.96 7.85 3.89
C THR A 22 -8.02 8.79 4.47
N GLY A 23 -9.31 8.41 4.42
CA GLY A 23 -10.44 9.27 4.77
C GLY A 23 -10.70 10.40 3.75
N TYR A 24 -9.98 10.41 2.62
CA TYR A 24 -10.21 11.37 1.54
C TYR A 24 -11.21 10.81 0.53
N THR A 25 -12.01 11.69 -0.05
CA THR A 25 -12.81 11.34 -1.22
C THR A 25 -11.92 11.13 -2.43
N LYS A 26 -12.39 10.36 -3.42
CA LYS A 26 -11.73 10.22 -4.73
C LYS A 26 -11.28 11.55 -5.30
N GLN A 27 -12.16 12.55 -5.36
CA GLN A 27 -11.83 13.88 -5.88
C GLN A 27 -10.72 14.56 -5.05
N GLY A 28 -10.77 14.43 -3.72
CA GLY A 28 -9.73 14.97 -2.82
C GLY A 28 -8.36 14.34 -3.08
N ILE A 29 -8.31 13.03 -3.28
CA ILE A 29 -7.07 12.30 -3.59
C ILE A 29 -6.53 12.74 -4.96
N HIS A 30 -7.38 12.74 -6.00
CA HIS A 30 -6.99 13.18 -7.33
C HIS A 30 -6.44 14.62 -7.33
N ASN A 31 -7.08 15.53 -6.60
CA ASN A 31 -6.63 16.91 -6.49
C ASN A 31 -5.27 17.01 -5.74
N ALA A 32 -5.08 16.22 -4.68
CA ALA A 32 -3.81 16.18 -3.97
C ALA A 32 -2.66 15.69 -4.87
N PHE A 33 -2.88 14.63 -5.65
CA PHE A 33 -1.90 14.15 -6.62
C PHE A 33 -1.63 15.15 -7.75
N LYS A 34 -2.67 15.81 -8.28
CA LYS A 34 -2.50 16.88 -9.28
C LYS A 34 -1.64 18.03 -8.75
N ASN A 35 -1.86 18.45 -7.51
CA ASN A 35 -1.05 19.49 -6.88
C ASN A 35 0.43 19.05 -6.75
N ILE A 36 0.68 17.77 -6.43
CA ILE A 36 2.04 17.21 -6.40
C ILE A 36 2.68 17.23 -7.81
N GLU A 37 1.93 16.87 -8.85
CA GLU A 37 2.39 16.95 -10.26
C GLU A 37 2.77 18.37 -10.67
N GLU A 38 2.01 19.37 -10.22
CA GLU A 38 2.25 20.79 -10.44
C GLU A 38 3.41 21.36 -9.57
N GLY A 39 4.08 20.52 -8.77
CA GLY A 39 5.18 20.93 -7.89
C GLY A 39 4.74 21.61 -6.60
N LYS A 40 3.43 21.61 -6.28
CA LYS A 40 2.92 22.15 -5.02
C LYS A 40 3.07 21.13 -3.91
N GLN A 41 3.36 21.62 -2.71
CA GLN A 41 3.48 20.76 -1.55
C GLN A 41 2.11 20.23 -1.10
N PRO A 42 1.93 18.91 -0.96
CA PRO A 42 0.69 18.35 -0.43
C PRO A 42 0.55 18.68 1.06
N SER A 43 -0.70 18.70 1.54
CA SER A 43 -0.95 18.95 2.97
C SER A 43 -0.31 17.86 3.84
N LYS A 44 0.17 18.24 5.03
CA LYS A 44 0.72 17.29 6.02
C LYS A 44 -0.27 16.17 6.35
N LYS A 45 -1.56 16.49 6.45
CA LYS A 45 -2.63 15.51 6.69
C LYS A 45 -2.69 14.46 5.57
N PHE A 46 -2.64 14.90 4.31
CA PHE A 46 -2.64 13.99 3.17
C PHE A 46 -1.44 13.04 3.19
N LEU A 47 -0.25 13.57 3.46
CA LEU A 47 0.98 12.76 3.57
C LEU A 47 0.87 11.69 4.66
N VAL A 48 0.40 12.07 5.86
CA VAL A 48 0.20 11.11 6.97
C VAL A 48 -0.79 10.02 6.58
N CYS A 49 -1.92 10.38 5.98
CA CYS A 49 -2.94 9.43 5.56
C CYS A 49 -2.45 8.47 4.46
N ILE A 50 -1.73 8.97 3.45
CA ILE A 50 -1.17 8.14 2.38
C ILE A 50 -0.07 7.22 2.91
N ASN A 51 0.81 7.70 3.78
CA ASN A 51 1.83 6.86 4.41
C ASN A 51 1.18 5.74 5.22
N SER A 52 0.13 6.02 5.99
CA SER A 52 -0.60 4.98 6.72
C SER A 52 -1.21 3.91 5.80
N ALA A 53 -1.68 4.30 4.60
CA ALA A 53 -2.13 3.33 3.61
C ALA A 53 -1.00 2.45 3.06
N ILE A 54 0.20 3.03 2.87
CA ILE A 54 1.40 2.31 2.43
C ILE A 54 1.87 1.35 3.53
N ASP A 55 1.98 1.81 4.79
CA ASP A 55 2.42 1.01 5.92
C ASP A 55 1.53 -0.22 6.11
N LYS A 56 0.20 -0.03 6.02
CA LYS A 56 -0.74 -1.15 6.08
C LYS A 56 -0.49 -2.18 4.97
N LYS A 57 -0.16 -1.71 3.77
CA LYS A 57 0.12 -2.61 2.64
C LYS A 57 1.43 -3.37 2.84
N ILE A 58 2.45 -2.72 3.40
CA ILE A 58 3.71 -3.36 3.79
C ILE A 58 3.44 -4.48 4.80
N ASP A 59 2.65 -4.21 5.85
CA ASP A 59 2.31 -5.20 6.87
C ASP A 59 1.55 -6.40 6.29
N GLU A 60 0.57 -6.15 5.41
CA GLU A 60 -0.21 -7.20 4.76
C GLU A 60 0.66 -8.11 3.89
N GLU A 61 1.50 -7.53 3.02
CA GLU A 61 2.42 -8.30 2.18
C GLU A 61 3.43 -9.06 3.04
N THR A 62 3.97 -8.43 4.08
CA THR A 62 4.96 -9.05 4.98
C THR A 62 4.39 -10.31 5.63
N LYS A 63 3.16 -10.25 6.16
CA LYS A 63 2.46 -11.42 6.74
C LYS A 63 2.28 -12.54 5.72
N ILE A 64 1.88 -12.22 4.49
CA ILE A 64 1.71 -13.21 3.42
C ILE A 64 3.04 -13.92 3.12
N TYR A 65 4.14 -13.17 3.03
CA TYR A 65 5.46 -13.75 2.78
C TYR A 65 5.98 -14.55 3.97
N GLU A 66 5.75 -14.09 5.20
CA GLU A 66 6.09 -14.83 6.42
C GLU A 66 5.36 -16.17 6.50
N GLU A 67 4.06 -16.20 6.23
CA GLU A 67 3.28 -17.45 6.16
C GLU A 67 3.81 -18.40 5.09
N LYS A 68 4.18 -17.87 3.92
CA LYS A 68 4.76 -18.66 2.83
C LYS A 68 6.10 -19.25 3.23
N ILE A 69 6.97 -18.48 3.89
CA ILE A 69 8.26 -18.94 4.39
C ILE A 69 8.07 -20.05 5.43
N ASN A 70 7.14 -19.88 6.36
CA ASN A 70 6.86 -20.88 7.39
C ASN A 70 6.37 -22.20 6.77
N LYS A 71 5.45 -22.16 5.80
CA LYS A 71 5.01 -23.35 5.05
C LYS A 71 6.17 -24.06 4.34
N LEU A 72 7.09 -23.31 3.74
CA LEU A 72 8.27 -23.88 3.07
C LEU A 72 9.26 -24.50 4.08
N ARG A 73 9.40 -23.93 5.28
CA ARG A 73 10.20 -24.49 6.37
C ARG A 73 9.61 -25.81 6.86
N GLU A 74 8.31 -25.84 7.15
CA GLU A 74 7.62 -27.08 7.55
C GLU A 74 7.77 -28.18 6.49
N LEU A 75 7.62 -27.83 5.21
CA LEU A 75 7.80 -28.79 4.12
C LEU A 75 9.23 -29.35 4.09
N LYS A 76 10.24 -28.48 4.24
CA LYS A 76 11.65 -28.89 4.28
C LYS A 76 11.96 -29.78 5.49
N GLU A 77 11.31 -29.57 6.62
CA GLU A 77 11.49 -30.42 7.81
C GLU A 77 10.89 -31.81 7.60
N ARG A 78 9.69 -31.93 7.00
CA ARG A 78 9.08 -33.22 6.69
C ARG A 78 9.97 -34.11 5.81
N PHE A 79 10.60 -33.54 4.78
CA PHE A 79 11.51 -34.27 3.89
C PHE A 79 12.92 -34.52 4.47
N LYS A 80 13.20 -34.11 5.71
CA LYS A 80 14.45 -34.47 6.41
C LYS A 80 14.28 -35.69 7.34
N GLU A 81 13.05 -36.01 7.70
CA GLU A 81 12.71 -37.13 8.58
C GLU A 81 12.40 -38.44 7.80
N GLU A 82 12.31 -38.35 6.46
CA GLU A 82 12.35 -39.48 5.52
C GLU A 82 13.77 -39.72 4.99
#